data_AF-A0A2A5D9A4-F1
#
_entry.id   AF-A0A2A5D9A4-F1
#
_cell.length_a   1.000
_cell.length_b   1.000
_cell.length_c   1.000
_cell.angle_alpha   90.00
_cell.angle_beta   90.00
_cell.angle_gamma   90.00
#
_symmetry.space_group_name_H-M   'P 1'
#
loop_
_entity.id
_entity.type
_entity.pdbx_description
1 polymer ?
#
loop_
_entity_poly.entity_id
_entity_poly.type
_entity_poly.pdbx_seq_one_letter_code
_entity_poly.pdbx_strand_id
1 'polypeptide(L)' 'MKVKICGITNLEDALAACDAGVDALGFNFSEEAKKRNRYIEPDAARDIVSKLP' A
#
# COMPACT_ATOMS: atom_id res chain seq x y z
N MET A 1 -8.23 -6.00 -17.85
CA MET A 1 -7.71 -6.88 -16.78
C MET A 1 -7.32 -5.98 -15.63
N LYS A 2 -7.68 -6.30 -14.38
CA LYS A 2 -7.34 -5.46 -13.22
C LYS A 2 -6.20 -6.07 -12.41
N VAL A 3 -5.23 -5.26 -12.01
CA VAL A 3 -4.03 -5.64 -11.24
C VAL A 3 -4.04 -4.92 -9.90
N LYS A 4 -3.76 -5.68 -8.82
CA LYS A 4 -3.61 -5.14 -7.46
C LYS A 4 -2.25 -5.51 -6.89
N ILE A 5 -1.56 -4.55 -6.28
CA ILE A 5 -0.34 -4.78 -5.50
C ILE A 5 -0.68 -4.74 -4.01
N CYS A 6 -0.21 -5.72 -3.24
CA CYS A 6 -0.59 -5.91 -1.84
C CYS A 6 0.62 -5.81 -0.91
N GLY A 7 0.41 -5.26 0.30
CA GLY A 7 1.46 -5.13 1.31
C GLY A 7 2.29 -3.86 1.16
N ILE A 8 1.70 -2.80 0.62
CA ILE A 8 2.33 -1.47 0.58
C ILE A 8 2.43 -0.94 2.01
N THR A 9 3.63 -0.49 2.39
CA THR A 9 3.92 0.06 3.73
C THR A 9 4.63 1.41 3.68
N ASN A 10 5.02 1.89 2.50
CA ASN A 10 5.70 3.17 2.29
C ASN A 10 5.19 3.87 1.03
N LEU A 11 5.48 5.17 0.92
CA LEU A 11 5.02 6.00 -0.19
C LEU A 11 5.72 5.68 -1.51
N GLU A 12 7.00 5.33 -1.47
CA GLU A 12 7.81 5.06 -2.67
C GLU A 12 7.26 3.86 -3.45
N ASP A 13 6.96 2.76 -2.76
CA ASP A 13 6.33 1.57 -3.35
C ASP A 13 4.93 1.88 -3.89
N ALA A 14 4.17 2.73 -3.18
CA ALA A 14 2.83 3.14 -3.58
C ALA A 14 2.87 3.94 -4.90
N LEU A 15 3.78 4.90 -5.00
CA LEU A 15 4.00 5.71 -6.20
C LEU A 15 4.54 4.87 -7.35
N ALA A 16 5.51 4.00 -7.10
CA ALA A 16 6.03 3.10 -8.13
C ALA A 16 4.95 2.16 -8.68
N ALA A 17 4.05 1.67 -7.82
CA ALA A 17 2.93 0.86 -8.25
C ALA A 17 1.91 1.70 -9.07
N CYS A 18 1.62 2.93 -8.67
CA CYS A 18 0.80 3.85 -9.46
C CYS A 18 1.41 4.15 -10.84
N ASP A 19 2.72 4.40 -10.91
CA ASP A 19 3.45 4.64 -12.16
C ASP A 19 3.43 3.42 -13.09
N ALA A 20 3.48 2.22 -12.51
CA ALA A 20 3.31 0.96 -13.24
C ALA A 20 1.88 0.71 -13.75
N GLY A 21 0.91 1.57 -13.43
CA GLY A 21 -0.46 1.52 -13.96
C GLY A 21 -1.35 0.47 -13.29
N VAL A 22 -1.16 0.21 -11.99
CA VAL A 22 -1.98 -0.75 -11.23
C VAL A 22 -3.37 -0.18 -10.93
N ASP A 23 -4.39 -1.03 -10.93
CA ASP A 23 -5.77 -0.61 -10.64
C ASP A 23 -6.05 -0.41 -9.15
N ALA A 24 -5.25 -1.04 -8.26
CA ALA A 24 -5.45 -0.95 -6.82
C ALA A 24 -4.19 -1.21 -6.00
N LEU A 25 -4.11 -0.54 -4.85
CA LEU A 25 -3.11 -0.79 -3.80
C LEU A 25 -3.75 -1.46 -2.58
N GLY A 26 -2.99 -2.32 -1.90
CA GLY A 26 -3.43 -3.04 -0.71
C GLY A 26 -2.56 -2.74 0.50
N PHE A 27 -3.18 -2.19 1.53
CA PHE A 27 -2.60 -1.95 2.85
C PHE A 27 -3.11 -3.02 3.82
N ASN A 28 -2.22 -3.67 4.59
CA ASN A 28 -2.65 -4.67 5.57
C ASN A 28 -2.69 -4.08 6.98
N PHE A 29 -3.83 -4.22 7.64
CA PHE A 29 -4.07 -3.77 9.00
C PHE A 29 -4.18 -4.92 10.01
N SER A 30 -3.81 -6.15 9.62
CA SER A 30 -3.84 -7.30 10.54
C SER A 30 -2.52 -7.49 11.28
N GLU A 31 -2.59 -7.93 12.53
CA GLU A 31 -1.39 -8.17 13.33
C GLU A 31 -0.51 -9.28 12.76
N GLU A 32 -1.09 -10.25 12.04
CA GLU A 32 -0.32 -11.27 11.34
C GLU A 32 0.59 -10.69 10.24
N ALA A 33 0.21 -9.56 9.64
CA ALA A 33 1.03 -8.87 8.67
C ALA A 33 2.27 -8.23 9.31
N LYS A 34 2.26 -7.94 10.62
CA LYS A 34 3.43 -7.43 11.38
C LYS A 34 4.57 -8.44 11.33
N LYS A 35 4.26 -9.74 11.51
CA LYS A 35 5.24 -10.84 11.40
C LYS A 35 5.93 -10.91 10.03
N ARG A 36 5.29 -10.38 9.00
CA ARG A 36 5.76 -10.39 7.61
C ARG A 36 6.23 -9.01 7.14
N ASN A 37 6.37 -8.02 8.04
CA ASN A 37 6.74 -6.64 7.72
C ASN A 37 5.86 -5.96 6.66
N ARG A 38 4.59 -6.36 6.54
CA ARG A 38 3.62 -5.80 5.58
C ARG A 38 2.44 -5.10 6.25
N TYR A 39 2.57 -4.84 7.55
CA TYR A 39 1.60 -4.12 8.34
C TYR A 39 1.88 -2.62 8.28
N ILE A 40 0.81 -1.83 8.22
CA ILE A 40 0.86 -0.38 8.30
C ILE A 40 -0.28 0.11 9.19
N GLU A 41 -0.03 1.15 9.98
CA GLU A 41 -1.06 1.82 10.77
C GLU A 41 -2.08 2.51 9.84
N PRO A 42 -3.38 2.52 10.17
CA PRO A 42 -4.41 3.18 9.36
C PRO A 42 -4.11 4.66 9.06
N ASP A 43 -3.58 5.40 10.03
CA ASP A 43 -3.20 6.81 9.85
C ASP A 43 -2.02 6.96 8.86
N ALA A 44 -1.01 6.10 8.95
CA ALA A 44 0.11 6.11 8.01
C ALA A 44 -0.33 5.73 6.59
N ALA A 45 -1.25 4.77 6.45
CA ALA A 45 -1.84 4.43 5.16
C ALA A 45 -2.63 5.61 4.58
N ARG A 46 -3.36 6.35 5.43
CA ARG A 46 -4.08 7.57 5.02
C ARG A 46 -3.14 8.66 4.50
N ASP A 47 -2.01 8.87 5.17
CA ASP A 47 -0.98 9.81 4.72
C ASP A 47 -0.42 9.42 3.34
N ILE A 48 -0.18 8.12 3.10
CA ILE A 48 0.24 7.62 1.78
C ILE A 48 -0.85 7.91 0.74
N VAL A 49 -2.08 7.48 1.00
CA VAL A 49 -3.21 7.64 0.06
C VAL A 49 -3.43 9.11 -0.29
N SER A 50 -3.24 10.04 0.64
CA SER A 50 -3.39 11.48 0.40
C SER A 50 -2.37 12.08 -0.59
N LYS A 51 -1.26 11.36 -0.84
CA LYS A 51 -0.17 11.78 -1.72
C LYS A 51 -0.18 11.05 -3.06
N LEU A 52 -1.12 10.13 -3.27
CA LEU A 52 -1.27 9.41 -4.53
C LEU A 52 -1.98 10.28 -5.58
N PRO A 53 -1.64 10.09 -6.88
CA PRO A 53 -2.25 10.82 -7.99
C PRO A 53 -3.70 10.39 -8.27
#